data_AF-A0A2U2Z6R3-F1
#
_entry.id   AF-A0A2U2Z6R3-F1
#
_cell.length_a   1.000
_cell.length_b   1.000
_cell.length_c   1.000
_cell.angle_alpha   90.00
_cell.angle_beta   90.00
_cell.angle_gamma   90.00
#
_symmetry.space_group_name_H-M   'P 1'
#
loop_
_entity.id
_entity.type
_entity.pdbx_description
1 polymer ?
#
loop_
_entity_poly.entity_id
_entity_poly.type
_entity_poly.pdbx_seq_one_letter_code
_entity_poly.pdbx_strand_id
1 'polypeptide(L)'
;MTLSHLSRVVSRLEKAGWVRRVPDPTDGRYTLAGLTDEGWCKVAAAAPEHVDAVRRYVFDSLTPEQRRALGEAAARIVEALDPPGFARA
;
A
#
# COMPACT_ATOMS: atom_id res chain seq x y z
N MET A 1 -10.18 -6.39 0.08
CA MET A 1 -9.46 -6.85 1.29
C MET A 1 -10.35 -6.59 2.50
N THR A 2 -10.64 -7.57 3.36
CA THR A 2 -11.52 -7.37 4.54
C THR A 2 -10.76 -6.80 5.74
N LEU A 3 -11.43 -6.06 6.63
CA LEU A 3 -10.85 -5.54 7.88
C LEU A 3 -10.19 -6.64 8.74
N SER A 4 -10.83 -7.81 8.87
CA SER A 4 -10.29 -8.94 9.64
C SER A 4 -9.04 -9.56 9.02
N HIS A 5 -8.85 -9.43 7.69
CA HIS A 5 -7.62 -9.86 7.02
C HIS A 5 -6.52 -8.83 7.23
N LEU A 6 -6.82 -7.54 7.03
CA LEU A 6 -5.87 -6.46 7.27
C LEU A 6 -5.35 -6.49 8.71
N SER A 7 -6.22 -6.68 9.70
CA SER A 7 -5.80 -6.75 11.11
C SER A 7 -4.80 -7.89 11.34
N ARG A 8 -5.00 -9.07 10.74
CA ARG A 8 -4.06 -10.20 10.81
C ARG A 8 -2.72 -9.88 10.17
N VAL A 9 -2.71 -9.19 9.03
CA VAL A 9 -1.47 -8.74 8.37
C VAL A 9 -0.73 -7.75 9.27
N VAL A 10 -1.41 -6.74 9.81
CA VAL A 10 -0.80 -5.75 10.70
C VAL A 10 -0.24 -6.42 11.96
N SER A 11 -0.95 -7.37 12.57
CA SER A 11 -0.43 -8.11 13.72
C SER A 11 0.85 -8.91 13.41
N ARG A 12 1.05 -9.37 12.16
CA ARG A 12 2.32 -10.01 11.77
C ARG A 12 3.44 -8.99 11.61
N LEU A 13 3.15 -7.84 11.01
CA LEU A 13 4.13 -6.76 10.85
C LEU A 13 4.55 -6.17 12.20
N GLU A 14 3.61 -6.07 13.14
CA GLU A 14 3.86 -5.66 14.52
C GLU A 14 4.71 -6.67 15.28
N LYS A 15 4.41 -7.98 15.16
CA LYS A 15 5.26 -9.05 15.70
C LYS A 15 6.68 -9.05 15.12
N ALA A 16 6.85 -8.60 13.87
CA ALA A 16 8.15 -8.46 13.22
C ALA A 16 8.87 -7.16 13.62
N GLY A 17 8.25 -6.28 14.41
CA GLY A 17 8.81 -5.00 14.83
C GLY A 17 8.81 -3.94 13.73
N TRP A 18 8.08 -4.12 12.63
CA TRP A 18 8.10 -3.18 11.48
C TRP A 18 6.97 -2.14 11.52
N VAL A 19 5.93 -2.41 12.30
CA VAL A 19 4.77 -1.53 12.45
C VAL A 19 4.42 -1.43 13.92
N ARG A 20 3.90 -0.29 14.34
CA ARG A 20 3.25 -0.08 15.64
C ARG A 20 1.83 0.44 15.45
N ARG A 21 0.92 0.00 16.32
CA ARG A 21 -0.42 0.55 16.42
C ARG A 21 -0.44 1.69 17.43
N VAL A 22 -1.00 2.83 17.04
CA VAL A 22 -1.21 3.97 17.94
C VAL A 22 -2.67 4.42 17.88
N PRO A 23 -3.32 4.76 19.00
CA PRO A 23 -4.61 5.42 18.97
C PRO A 23 -4.52 6.69 18.14
N ASP A 24 -5.54 6.97 17.36
CA ASP A 24 -5.61 8.25 16.64
C ASP A 24 -5.72 9.40 17.68
N PRO A 25 -4.88 10.44 17.57
CA PRO A 25 -4.84 11.53 18.55
C PRO A 25 -6.08 12.44 18.50
N THR A 26 -6.84 12.38 17.41
CA THR A 26 -8.02 13.21 17.14
C THR A 26 -9.32 12.45 17.42
N ASP A 27 -9.36 11.15 17.13
CA ASP A 27 -10.53 10.30 17.39
C ASP A 27 -10.11 8.89 17.87
N GLY A 28 -10.19 8.67 19.18
CA GLY A 28 -9.79 7.41 19.82
C GLY A 28 -10.56 6.16 19.38
N ARG A 29 -11.58 6.27 18.52
CA ARG A 29 -12.22 5.13 17.86
C ARG A 29 -11.34 4.51 16.78
N TYR A 30 -10.35 5.23 16.28
CA TYR A 30 -9.43 4.76 15.25
C TYR A 30 -8.09 4.33 15.83
N THR A 31 -7.50 3.33 15.19
CA THR A 31 -6.14 2.88 15.44
C THR A 31 -5.33 3.04 14.18
N LEU A 32 -4.31 3.88 14.24
CA LEU A 32 -3.37 4.12 13.15
C LEU A 32 -2.27 3.06 13.19
N ALA A 33 -1.85 2.61 12.02
CA ALA A 33 -0.68 1.75 11.86
C ALA A 33 0.47 2.61 11.30
N GLY A 34 1.51 2.83 12.11
CA GLY A 34 2.71 3.57 11.73
C GLY A 34 3.90 2.64 11.54
N LEU A 35 4.76 2.92 10.56
CA LEU A 35 6.05 2.25 10.45
C LEU A 35 6.92 2.60 11.66
N THR A 36 7.69 1.62 12.13
CA THR A 36 8.83 1.85 13.02
C THR A 36 10.06 2.24 12.20
N ASP A 37 11.13 2.63 12.88
CA ASP A 37 12.41 2.89 12.21
C ASP A 37 12.95 1.60 11.56
N GLU A 38 12.85 0.43 12.22
CA GLU A 38 13.24 -0.84 11.58
C GLU A 38 12.34 -1.18 10.39
N GLY A 39 11.04 -0.88 10.48
CA GLY A 39 10.11 -1.03 9.37
C GLY A 39 10.46 -0.16 8.19
N TRP A 40 10.85 1.09 8.44
CA TRP A 40 11.33 2.00 7.39
C TRP A 40 12.63 1.50 6.76
N CYS A 41 13.61 1.07 7.57
CA CYS A 41 14.83 0.45 7.07
C CYS A 41 14.54 -0.77 6.20
N LYS A 42 13.54 -1.59 6.58
CA LYS A 42 13.13 -2.75 5.78
C LYS A 42 12.58 -2.36 4.41
N VAL A 43 11.76 -1.30 4.36
CA VAL A 43 11.25 -0.75 3.09
C VAL A 43 12.40 -0.22 2.25
N ALA A 44 13.30 0.59 2.82
CA ALA A 44 14.43 1.16 2.12
C ALA A 44 15.37 0.09 1.54
N ALA A 45 15.60 -1.00 2.28
CA ALA A 45 16.42 -2.13 1.81
C ALA A 45 15.74 -2.92 0.68
N ALA A 46 14.42 -3.08 0.71
CA ALA A 46 13.68 -3.85 -0.30
C ALA A 46 13.31 -3.02 -1.56
N ALA A 47 13.26 -1.69 -1.44
CA ALA A 47 12.77 -0.82 -2.50
C ALA A 47 13.54 -0.94 -3.84
N PRO A 48 14.89 -0.98 -3.88
CA PRO A 48 15.62 -1.06 -5.14
C PRO A 48 15.26 -2.31 -5.96
N GLU A 49 15.35 -3.49 -5.32
CA GLU A 49 15.03 -4.77 -5.99
C GLU A 49 13.57 -4.82 -6.42
N HIS A 50 12.65 -4.26 -5.61
CA HIS A 50 11.24 -4.17 -5.97
C HIS A 50 11.03 -3.29 -7.21
N VAL A 51 11.64 -2.10 -7.24
CA VAL A 51 11.54 -1.18 -8.38
C VAL A 51 12.10 -1.79 -9.65
N ASP A 52 13.26 -2.46 -9.56
CA ASP A 52 13.89 -3.13 -10.71
C ASP A 52 13.02 -4.25 -11.24
N ALA A 53 12.43 -5.06 -10.37
CA ALA A 53 11.50 -6.11 -10.78
C ALA A 53 10.25 -5.54 -11.47
N VAL A 54 9.64 -4.50 -10.89
CA VAL A 54 8.45 -3.86 -11.48
C VAL A 54 8.78 -3.23 -12.84
N ARG A 55 9.94 -2.56 -12.97
CA ARG A 55 10.39 -2.01 -14.26
C ARG A 55 10.56 -3.12 -15.29
N ARG A 56 11.35 -4.13 -14.96
CA ARG A 56 11.68 -5.24 -15.86
C ARG A 56 10.46 -6.02 -16.35
N TYR A 57 9.54 -6.35 -15.44
CA TYR A 57 8.45 -7.27 -15.76
C TYR A 57 7.17 -6.56 -16.22
N VAL A 58 7.03 -5.25 -15.99
CA VAL A 58 5.82 -4.51 -16.33
C VAL A 58 6.10 -3.37 -17.33
N PHE A 59 7.10 -2.52 -17.07
CA PHE A 59 7.22 -1.24 -17.76
C PHE A 59 8.20 -1.21 -18.93
N ASP A 60 9.28 -2.01 -18.88
CA ASP A 60 10.32 -2.03 -19.91
C ASP A 60 9.82 -2.60 -21.24
N SER A 61 8.78 -3.44 -21.20
CA SER A 61 8.13 -4.00 -22.40
C SER A 61 7.04 -3.11 -23.00
N LEU A 62 6.76 -1.93 -22.41
CA LEU A 62 5.67 -1.05 -22.84
C LEU A 62 6.22 0.24 -23.49
N THR A 63 5.54 0.74 -24.51
CA THR A 63 5.79 2.09 -25.03
C THR A 63 5.26 3.15 -24.06
N PRO A 64 5.69 4.42 -24.17
CA PRO A 64 5.14 5.51 -23.37
C PRO A 64 3.61 5.62 -23.45
N GLU A 65 3.03 5.43 -24.63
CA GLU A 65 1.59 5.49 -24.88
C GLU A 65 0.86 4.34 -24.19
N GLN A 66 1.42 3.12 -24.25
CA GLN A 66 0.87 1.95 -23.57
C GLN A 66 0.91 2.09 -22.05
N ARG A 67 1.98 2.67 -21.49
CA ARG A 67 2.05 2.98 -20.05
C ARG A 67 0.96 3.96 -19.62
N ARG A 68 0.70 4.99 -20.41
CA ARG A 68 -0.38 5.95 -20.15
C ARG A 68 -1.75 5.27 -20.22
N ALA A 69 -2.00 4.48 -21.26
CA ALA A 69 -3.25 3.74 -21.41
C ALA A 69 -3.49 2.74 -20.25
N LEU A 70 -2.44 2.06 -19.78
CA LEU A 70 -2.51 1.18 -18.61
C LEU A 70 -2.97 1.94 -17.36
N GLY A 71 -2.38 3.11 -17.09
CA GLY A 71 -2.77 3.96 -15.96
C GLY A 71 -4.22 4.44 -16.05
N GLU A 72 -4.65 4.91 -17.23
CA GLU A 72 -6.02 5.36 -17.49
C GLU A 72 -7.05 4.22 -17.29
N ALA A 73 -6.74 3.02 -17.80
CA ALA A 73 -7.60 1.85 -17.63
C ALA A 73 -7.69 1.41 -16.17
N ALA A 74 -6.55 1.34 -15.47
CA ALA A 74 -6.52 0.98 -14.05
C ALA A 74 -7.32 1.96 -13.18
N ALA A 75 -7.21 3.27 -13.44
CA ALA A 75 -7.96 4.29 -12.73
C ALA A 75 -9.48 4.09 -12.88
N ARG A 76 -9.97 3.88 -14.11
CA ARG A 76 -11.40 3.63 -14.37
C ARG A 76 -11.91 2.36 -13.68
N ILE A 77 -11.09 1.30 -13.65
CA ILE A 77 -11.44 0.06 -12.95
C ILE A 77 -11.56 0.33 -11.45
N VAL A 78 -10.62 1.08 -10.85
CA VAL A 78 -10.69 1.45 -9.43
C VAL A 78 -11.94 2.27 -9.13
N GLU A 79 -12.26 3.28 -9.96
CA GLU A 79 -13.47 4.10 -9.81
C GLU A 79 -14.76 3.25 -9.86
N ALA A 80 -14.81 2.25 -10.73
CA ALA A 80 -15.94 1.34 -10.82
C ALA A 80 -16.03 0.36 -9.62
N LEU A 81 -14.91 0.06 -8.97
CA LEU A 81 -14.82 -0.85 -7.83
C LEU A 81 -15.06 -0.16 -6.48
N ASP A 82 -14.94 1.17 -6.39
CA ASP A 82 -15.11 1.92 -5.15
C ASP A 82 -16.61 2.27 -4.93
N PRO A 83 -17.34 1.56 -4.04
CA PRO A 83 -18.62 2.06 -3.56
C PRO A 83 -18.40 3.29 -2.65
N PRO A 84 -19.35 4.23 -2.57
CA PRO A 84 -19.26 5.39 -1.67
C PRO A 84 -19.15 4.91 -0.22
N GLY A 85 -17.95 5.00 0.37
CA GLY A 85 -17.72 4.51 1.73
C GLY A 85 -16.26 4.58 2.21
N PHE A 86 -15.29 4.57 1.30
CA PHE A 86 -13.90 4.94 1.60
C PHE A 86 -13.65 6.40 1.17
N ALA A 87 -14.53 7.31 1.62
CA ALA A 87 -14.27 8.73 1.44
C ALA A 87 -12.95 9.08 2.14
N ARG A 88 -12.04 9.69 1.38
CA ARG A 88 -10.82 10.33 1.87
C ARG A 88 -11.19 11.22 3.07
N ALA A 89 -10.75 10.82 4.26
CA ALA A 89 -10.63 11.72 5.40
C ALA A 89 -9.37 12.55 5.25
#